data_AF-A0A426UTK5-F1
#
_entry.id   AF-A0A426UTK5-F1
#
_cell.length_a   1.000
_cell.length_b   1.000
_cell.length_c   1.000
_cell.angle_alpha   90.00
_cell.angle_beta   90.00
_cell.angle_gamma   90.00
#
_symmetry.space_group_name_H-M   'P 1'
#
loop_
_entity.id
_entity.type
_entity.pdbx_description
1 polymer ?
#
loop_
_entity_poly.entity_id
_entity_poly.type
_entity_poly.pdbx_seq_one_letter_code
_entity_poly.pdbx_strand_id
1 'polypeptide(L)'
;MSLQPPLLPAAMPKPASITGVQVLLWVLAALAGIGDLSTVVVLVRYPTAFGVLGLLWGAHATVQALVCGVHVPRGRHWAWVWSLVGAIIGLAFSAAAIVIGAAFIETGWAALAAGLVAAGLHGTLLGLLCSASTRRWILMHRIWRGEVQVAGTAVGAVGTGGFGQAGGIGGAATGSPAAAGFVDTGGIAAGGAAIGGPSAAGFAPAATEGPQRPERRPRAVALAAAAIVLLGALGAWGVFNLLRPIPDLAAHEAAVLGGRPIGGATPPWVHLLGDLTVFACAAVAAPLLFKGRFGGRVLGIVWAALALAVYLTVLAGTAVDHAGGFYDFTVPPGQVHPVAPAYAWPVGRAALALLALVLLLGPGVRAWTPRRQAGPLVVVVQAPGPSGPGQQPAPGQAPPPFGQG
;
A
#
# COMPACT_ATOMS: atom_id res chain seq x y z
N MET A 1 -7.87 -49.77 5.05
CA MET A 1 -7.33 -48.92 3.97
C MET A 1 -6.92 -47.58 4.59
N SER A 2 -5.63 -47.33 4.74
CA SER A 2 -5.11 -46.04 5.19
C SER A 2 -5.30 -45.02 4.06
N LEU A 3 -6.10 -43.98 4.31
CA LEU A 3 -6.28 -42.87 3.37
C LEU A 3 -4.94 -42.13 3.28
N GLN A 4 -4.26 -42.29 2.14
CA GLN A 4 -3.06 -41.52 1.85
C GLN A 4 -3.50 -40.06 1.73
N PRO A 5 -3.06 -39.15 2.63
CA PRO A 5 -3.47 -37.76 2.56
C PRO A 5 -3.11 -37.22 1.18
N PRO A 6 -4.01 -36.43 0.53
CA PRO A 6 -3.77 -35.90 -0.79
C PRO A 6 -2.40 -35.24 -0.79
N LEU A 7 -1.49 -35.76 -1.63
CA LEU A 7 -0.12 -35.27 -1.74
C LEU A 7 -0.21 -33.78 -2.03
N LEU A 8 0.12 -32.96 -1.03
CA LEU A 8 0.18 -31.51 -1.19
C LEU A 8 1.05 -31.25 -2.43
N PRO A 9 0.59 -30.42 -3.39
CA PRO A 9 1.35 -30.16 -4.60
C PRO A 9 2.77 -29.79 -4.20
N ALA A 10 3.74 -30.48 -4.81
CA ALA A 10 5.16 -30.40 -4.47
C ALA A 10 5.55 -28.95 -4.19
N ALA A 11 6.16 -28.70 -3.03
CA ALA A 11 6.48 -27.36 -2.58
C ALA A 11 7.24 -26.62 -3.69
N MET A 12 6.68 -25.51 -4.18
CA MET A 12 7.32 -24.73 -5.25
C MET A 12 8.72 -24.32 -4.79
N PRO A 13 9.77 -24.55 -5.60
CA PRO A 13 11.12 -24.16 -5.24
C PRO A 13 11.19 -22.64 -5.04
N LYS A 14 11.95 -22.19 -4.04
CA LYS A 14 12.12 -20.76 -3.72
C LYS A 14 12.70 -20.03 -4.95
N PRO A 15 11.98 -19.08 -5.55
CA PRO A 15 12.48 -18.39 -6.74
C PRO A 15 13.69 -17.52 -6.39
N ALA A 16 14.68 -17.48 -7.29
CA ALA A 16 15.92 -16.73 -7.09
C ALA A 16 15.69 -15.23 -6.79
N SER A 17 14.62 -14.63 -7.33
CA SER A 17 14.25 -13.24 -7.05
C SER A 17 14.00 -12.97 -5.56
N ILE A 18 13.46 -13.94 -4.81
CA ILE A 18 13.21 -13.80 -3.36
C ILE A 18 14.53 -13.82 -2.59
N THR A 19 15.48 -14.66 -3.01
CA THR A 19 16.84 -14.65 -2.45
C THR A 19 17.53 -13.32 -2.76
N GLY A 20 17.39 -12.79 -3.99
CA GLY A 20 17.90 -11.47 -4.36
C GLY A 20 17.32 -10.34 -3.51
N VAL A 21 15.99 -10.31 -3.31
CA VAL A 21 15.34 -9.33 -2.42
C VAL A 21 15.85 -9.45 -0.98
N GLN A 22 16.01 -10.67 -0.47
CA GLN A 22 16.53 -10.90 0.87
C GLN A 22 17.95 -10.35 1.02
N VAL A 23 18.85 -10.68 0.09
CA VAL A 23 20.24 -10.19 0.10
C VAL A 23 20.29 -8.66 0.03
N LEU A 24 19.52 -8.04 -0.87
CA LEU A 24 19.47 -6.57 -0.97
C LEU A 24 18.96 -5.91 0.31
N LEU A 25 17.95 -6.48 0.98
CA LEU A 25 17.47 -5.94 2.25
C LEU A 25 18.53 -6.04 3.34
N TRP A 26 19.34 -7.10 3.39
CA TRP A 26 20.46 -7.19 4.33
C TRP A 26 21.57 -6.18 4.02
N VAL A 27 21.90 -5.98 2.74
CA VAL A 27 22.86 -4.95 2.31
C VAL A 27 22.37 -3.55 2.69
N LEU A 28 21.10 -3.24 2.44
CA LEU A 28 20.50 -1.96 2.83
C LEU A 28 20.48 -1.77 4.34
N ALA A 29 20.19 -2.83 5.12
CA ALA A 29 20.25 -2.76 6.58
C ALA A 29 21.66 -2.47 7.09
N ALA A 30 22.69 -3.09 6.51
CA ALA A 30 24.08 -2.85 6.88
C ALA A 30 24.52 -1.42 6.54
N LEU A 31 24.18 -0.93 5.34
CA LEU A 31 24.50 0.45 4.92
C LEU A 31 23.77 1.49 5.77
N ALA A 32 22.48 1.27 6.06
CA ALA A 32 21.71 2.15 6.94
C ALA A 32 22.29 2.16 8.35
N GLY A 33 22.68 1.01 8.91
CA GLY A 33 23.34 0.94 10.22
C GLY A 33 24.68 1.69 10.27
N ILE A 34 25.49 1.64 9.20
CA ILE A 34 26.71 2.45 9.10
C ILE A 34 26.36 3.95 9.07
N GLY A 35 25.31 4.32 8.33
CA GLY A 35 24.79 5.69 8.29
C GLY A 35 24.29 6.17 9.66
N ASP A 36 23.60 5.31 10.42
CA ASP A 36 23.13 5.59 11.78
C ASP A 36 24.31 5.87 12.71
N LEU A 37 25.34 5.01 12.71
CA LEU A 37 26.55 5.22 13.52
C LEU A 37 27.27 6.52 13.16
N SER A 38 27.43 6.80 11.87
CA SER A 38 28.01 8.06 11.39
C SER A 38 27.22 9.28 11.89
N THR A 39 25.88 9.20 11.78
CA THR A 39 24.98 10.28 12.22
C THR A 39 25.05 10.50 13.73
N VAL A 40 25.16 9.44 14.53
CA VAL A 40 25.39 9.54 15.99
C VAL A 40 26.70 10.27 16.29
N VAL A 41 27.80 9.91 15.63
CA VAL A 41 29.10 10.57 15.83
C VAL A 41 29.03 12.06 15.48
N VAL A 42 28.34 12.42 14.39
CA VAL A 42 28.11 13.81 14.00
C VAL A 42 27.25 14.53 15.03
N LEU A 43 26.16 13.92 15.50
CA LEU A 43 25.25 14.50 16.49
C LEU A 43 25.91 14.75 17.84
N VAL A 44 26.84 13.89 18.27
CA VAL A 44 27.60 14.08 19.51
C VAL A 44 28.45 15.35 19.43
N ARG A 45 28.97 15.68 18.24
CA ARG A 45 29.81 16.88 18.03
C ARG A 45 28.99 18.12 17.69
N TYR A 46 27.91 17.94 16.93
CA TYR A 46 27.07 18.99 16.37
C TYR A 46 25.59 18.60 16.55
N PRO A 47 25.06 18.74 17.76
CA PRO A 47 23.67 18.37 18.05
C PRO A 47 22.74 19.29 17.26
N THR A 48 22.02 18.71 16.32
CA THR A 48 21.05 19.41 15.48
C THR A 48 19.77 18.61 15.44
N ALA A 49 18.62 19.29 15.47
CA ALA A 49 17.31 18.63 15.35
C ALA A 49 17.21 17.79 14.07
N PHE A 50 17.84 18.25 12.98
CA PHE A 50 17.90 17.53 11.71
C PHE A 50 18.76 16.27 11.77
N GLY A 51 19.89 16.29 12.48
CA GLY A 51 20.65 15.07 12.72
C GLY A 51 19.83 14.03 13.48
N VAL A 52 19.02 14.46 14.46
CA VAL A 52 18.15 13.55 15.23
C VAL A 52 17.05 12.96 14.35
N LEU A 53 16.41 13.78 13.50
CA LEU A 53 15.41 13.29 12.55
C LEU A 53 16.03 12.33 11.51
N GLY A 54 17.23 12.66 11.01
CA GLY A 54 18.00 11.79 10.13
C GLY A 54 18.33 10.45 10.77
N LEU A 55 18.75 10.46 12.04
CA LEU A 55 19.01 9.25 12.81
C LEU A 55 17.74 8.42 13.06
N LEU A 56 16.62 9.06 13.40
CA LEU A 56 15.34 8.35 13.58
C LEU A 56 14.89 7.69 12.28
N TRP A 57 15.06 8.38 11.15
CA TRP A 57 14.74 7.84 9.84
C TRP A 57 15.68 6.68 9.46
N GLY A 58 16.99 6.85 9.66
CA GLY A 58 17.97 5.81 9.40
C GLY A 58 17.71 4.57 10.26
N ALA A 59 17.47 4.73 11.56
CA ALA A 59 17.11 3.65 12.47
C ALA A 59 15.82 2.93 12.02
N HIS A 60 14.81 3.69 11.60
CA HIS A 60 13.59 3.13 11.02
C HIS A 60 13.89 2.30 9.75
N ALA A 61 14.71 2.83 8.82
CA ALA A 61 15.09 2.14 7.60
C ALA A 61 15.88 0.85 7.91
N THR A 62 16.78 0.89 8.89
CA THR A 62 17.54 -0.27 9.39
C THR A 62 16.60 -1.35 9.93
N VAL A 63 15.71 -1.01 10.86
CA VAL A 63 14.74 -1.94 11.44
C VAL A 63 13.80 -2.50 10.36
N GLN A 64 13.30 -1.65 9.47
CA GLN A 64 12.43 -2.05 8.37
C GLN A 64 13.13 -3.07 7.46
N ALA A 65 14.39 -2.81 7.08
CA ALA A 65 15.16 -3.70 6.23
C ALA A 65 15.42 -5.06 6.89
N LEU A 66 15.76 -5.09 8.19
CA LEU A 66 15.94 -6.32 8.98
C LEU A 66 14.64 -7.15 9.06
N VAL A 67 13.55 -6.51 9.48
CA VAL A 67 12.24 -7.16 9.65
C VAL A 67 11.72 -7.68 8.31
N CYS A 68 11.82 -6.87 7.25
CA CYS A 68 11.39 -7.30 5.93
C CYS A 68 12.28 -8.40 5.35
N GLY A 69 13.60 -8.35 5.57
CA GLY A 69 14.55 -9.37 5.10
C GLY A 69 14.22 -10.76 5.63
N VAL A 70 13.65 -10.84 6.83
CA VAL A 70 13.21 -12.09 7.46
C VAL A 70 11.81 -12.52 6.98
N HIS A 71 10.88 -11.58 6.79
CA HIS A 71 9.48 -11.89 6.51
C HIS A 71 9.11 -12.01 5.02
N VAL A 72 9.85 -11.38 4.12
CA VAL A 72 9.62 -11.51 2.67
C VAL A 72 9.86 -12.94 2.18
N PRO A 73 10.95 -13.65 2.57
CA PRO A 73 11.14 -15.06 2.21
C PRO A 73 10.02 -15.98 2.70
N ARG A 74 9.40 -15.65 3.84
CA ARG A 74 8.24 -16.36 4.41
C ARG A 74 6.91 -16.05 3.71
N GLY A 75 6.95 -15.28 2.61
CA GLY A 75 5.78 -14.95 1.81
C GLY A 75 4.78 -14.05 2.53
N ARG A 76 5.19 -13.26 3.53
CA ARG A 76 4.27 -12.34 4.23
C ARG A 76 3.97 -11.12 3.36
N HIS A 77 2.70 -10.94 2.99
CA HIS A 77 2.27 -9.87 2.10
C HIS A 77 2.57 -8.47 2.65
N TRP A 78 2.40 -8.25 3.96
CA TRP A 78 2.67 -6.95 4.56
C TRP A 78 4.15 -6.56 4.43
N ALA A 79 5.07 -7.51 4.63
CA ALA A 79 6.51 -7.26 4.50
C ALA A 79 6.88 -6.88 3.06
N TRP A 80 6.30 -7.56 2.07
CA TRP A 80 6.47 -7.21 0.66
C TRP A 80 6.00 -5.78 0.35
N VAL A 81 4.81 -5.40 0.83
CA VAL A 81 4.29 -4.02 0.66
C VAL A 81 5.19 -3.00 1.34
N TRP A 82 5.64 -3.28 2.57
CA TRP A 82 6.54 -2.38 3.29
C TRP A 82 7.89 -2.22 2.60
N SER A 83 8.51 -3.31 2.11
CA SER A 83 9.72 -3.21 1.30
C SER A 83 9.51 -2.41 0.02
N LEU A 84 8.34 -2.57 -0.63
CA LEU A 84 8.01 -1.82 -1.84
C LEU A 84 7.91 -0.32 -1.56
N VAL A 85 7.23 0.06 -0.48
CA VAL A 85 7.13 1.46 -0.04
C VAL A 85 8.52 1.99 0.33
N GLY A 86 9.30 1.25 1.12
CA GLY A 86 10.67 1.63 1.47
C GLY A 86 11.57 1.83 0.25
N ALA A 87 11.46 0.96 -0.76
CA ALA A 87 12.20 1.09 -2.02
C ALA A 87 11.87 2.39 -2.77
N ILE A 88 10.58 2.76 -2.83
CA ILE A 88 10.13 4.00 -3.48
C ILE A 88 10.64 5.23 -2.72
N ILE A 89 10.52 5.21 -1.39
CA ILE A 89 10.95 6.34 -0.55
C ILE A 89 12.48 6.50 -0.62
N GLY A 90 13.22 5.40 -0.53
CA GLY A 90 14.67 5.43 -0.62
C GLY A 90 15.15 5.88 -2.01
N LEU A 91 14.44 5.55 -3.09
CA LEU A 91 14.72 6.12 -4.42
C LEU A 91 14.52 7.64 -4.44
N ALA A 92 13.47 8.16 -3.81
CA ALA A 92 13.23 9.60 -3.74
C ALA A 92 14.35 10.31 -2.96
N PHE A 93 14.77 9.77 -1.82
CA PHE A 93 15.92 10.29 -1.07
C PHE A 93 17.22 10.20 -1.85
N SER A 94 17.44 9.10 -2.59
CA SER A 94 18.63 8.92 -3.42
C SER A 94 18.68 9.94 -4.55
N ALA A 95 17.54 10.20 -5.21
CA ALA A 95 17.44 11.22 -6.24
C ALA A 95 17.78 12.62 -5.70
N ALA A 96 17.27 12.95 -4.51
CA ALA A 96 17.59 14.23 -3.89
C ALA A 96 19.07 14.33 -3.47
N ALA A 97 19.66 13.26 -2.94
CA ALA A 97 21.08 13.21 -2.63
C ALA A 97 21.95 13.38 -3.89
N ILE A 98 21.53 12.81 -5.02
CA ILE A 98 22.19 13.02 -6.32
C ILE A 98 22.10 14.48 -6.74
N VAL A 99 20.92 15.11 -6.67
CA VAL A 99 20.73 16.52 -7.04
C VAL A 99 21.58 17.43 -6.16
N ILE A 100 21.58 17.23 -4.84
CA ILE A 100 22.39 18.02 -3.90
C ILE A 100 23.88 17.81 -4.16
N GLY A 101 24.32 16.55 -4.28
CA GLY A 101 25.72 16.23 -4.54
C GLY A 101 26.23 16.77 -5.88
N ALA A 102 25.37 16.80 -6.91
CA ALA A 102 25.70 17.38 -8.21
C ALA A 102 25.73 18.92 -8.17
N ALA A 103 24.82 19.55 -7.42
CA ALA A 103 24.80 21.01 -7.26
C ALA A 103 26.02 21.54 -6.50
N PHE A 104 26.53 20.76 -5.54
CA PHE A 104 27.69 21.11 -4.72
C PHE A 104 28.87 20.17 -4.99
N ILE A 105 29.25 19.94 -6.25
CA ILE A 105 30.20 18.87 -6.61
C ILE A 105 31.54 18.94 -5.88
N GLU A 106 32.03 20.15 -5.57
CA GLU A 106 33.33 20.37 -4.92
C GLU A 106 33.39 19.80 -3.50
N THR A 107 32.29 19.89 -2.74
CA THR A 107 32.20 19.46 -1.33
C THR A 107 31.27 18.27 -1.13
N GLY A 108 30.38 18.01 -2.10
CA GLY A 108 29.28 17.06 -2.05
C GLY A 108 29.51 15.77 -2.86
N TRP A 109 30.70 15.54 -3.40
CA TRP A 109 31.01 14.33 -4.18
C TRP A 109 30.68 13.03 -3.41
N ALA A 110 30.88 13.01 -2.09
CA ALA A 110 30.56 11.86 -1.24
C ALA A 110 29.04 11.62 -1.16
N ALA A 111 28.25 12.70 -1.04
CA ALA A 111 26.79 12.61 -1.06
C ALA A 111 26.27 12.17 -2.45
N LEU A 112 26.91 12.63 -3.52
CA LEU A 112 26.61 12.19 -4.89
C LEU A 112 26.86 10.69 -5.07
N ALA A 113 28.04 10.21 -4.66
CA ALA A 113 28.40 8.80 -4.74
C ALA A 113 27.45 7.93 -3.90
N ALA A 114 27.16 8.34 -2.66
CA ALA A 114 26.20 7.66 -1.80
C ALA A 114 24.79 7.63 -2.43
N GLY A 115 24.34 8.74 -3.02
CA GLY A 115 23.07 8.85 -3.72
C GLY A 115 22.98 7.90 -4.93
N LEU A 116 24.03 7.81 -5.75
CA LEU A 116 24.08 6.89 -6.90
C LEU A 116 24.03 5.42 -6.46
N VAL A 117 24.81 5.05 -5.43
CA VAL A 117 24.81 3.69 -4.87
C VAL A 117 23.43 3.36 -4.29
N ALA A 118 22.85 4.26 -3.51
CA ALA A 118 21.52 4.07 -2.92
C ALA A 118 20.43 3.97 -4.00
N ALA A 119 20.50 4.79 -5.06
CA ALA A 119 19.57 4.75 -6.18
C ALA A 119 19.64 3.40 -6.91
N GLY A 120 20.86 2.89 -7.16
CA GLY A 120 21.07 1.57 -7.74
C GLY A 120 20.42 0.47 -6.90
N LEU A 121 20.73 0.43 -5.60
CA LEU A 121 20.22 -0.60 -4.68
C LEU A 121 18.68 -0.56 -4.55
N HIS A 122 18.10 0.61 -4.34
CA HIS A 122 16.64 0.75 -4.20
C HIS A 122 15.92 0.53 -5.54
N GLY A 123 16.53 0.92 -6.66
CA GLY A 123 16.04 0.64 -8.01
C GLY A 123 16.01 -0.85 -8.32
N THR A 124 17.11 -1.58 -8.04
CA THR A 124 17.15 -3.04 -8.20
C THR A 124 16.15 -3.73 -7.28
N LEU A 125 16.05 -3.31 -6.02
CA LEU A 125 15.08 -3.85 -5.07
C LEU A 125 13.65 -3.63 -5.57
N LEU A 126 13.32 -2.43 -6.06
CA LEU A 126 12.01 -2.11 -6.62
C LEU A 126 11.67 -3.01 -7.83
N GLY A 127 12.64 -3.21 -8.73
CA GLY A 127 12.51 -4.11 -9.88
C GLY A 127 12.22 -5.55 -9.46
N LEU A 128 13.00 -6.10 -8.52
CA LEU A 128 12.80 -7.46 -8.00
C LEU A 128 11.47 -7.63 -7.25
N LEU A 129 11.06 -6.63 -6.46
CA LEU A 129 9.78 -6.63 -5.74
C LEU A 129 8.60 -6.56 -6.71
N CYS A 130 8.75 -5.87 -7.84
CA CYS A 130 7.72 -5.76 -8.88
C CYS A 130 7.63 -7.00 -9.79
N SER A 131 8.68 -7.83 -9.84
CA SER A 131 8.76 -8.99 -10.72
C SER A 131 7.61 -10.01 -10.53
N ALA A 132 7.25 -10.68 -11.62
CA ALA A 132 6.15 -11.64 -11.65
C ALA A 132 6.41 -12.85 -10.72
N SER A 133 7.66 -13.32 -10.63
CA SER A 133 8.07 -14.43 -9.76
C SER A 133 7.87 -14.10 -8.29
N THR A 134 8.28 -12.91 -7.84
CA THR A 134 8.06 -12.44 -6.47
C THR A 134 6.57 -12.34 -6.15
N ARG A 135 5.77 -11.76 -7.06
CA ARG A 135 4.31 -11.68 -6.86
C ARG A 135 3.65 -13.05 -6.76
N ARG A 136 4.03 -14.00 -7.63
CA ARG A 136 3.53 -15.39 -7.60
C ARG A 136 3.90 -16.08 -6.29
N TRP A 137 5.14 -15.92 -5.81
CA TRP A 137 5.58 -16.45 -4.52
C TRP A 137 4.74 -15.94 -3.35
N ILE A 138 4.55 -14.62 -3.27
CA ILE A 138 3.71 -14.02 -2.23
C ILE A 138 2.27 -14.54 -2.33
N LEU A 139 1.68 -14.61 -3.53
CA LEU A 139 0.31 -15.10 -3.72
C LEU A 139 0.16 -16.57 -3.32
N MET A 140 1.09 -17.43 -3.72
CA MET A 140 1.07 -18.85 -3.38
C MET A 140 1.11 -19.06 -1.86
N HIS A 141 2.01 -18.36 -1.16
CA HIS A 141 2.04 -18.43 0.30
C HIS A 141 0.77 -17.90 0.98
N ARG A 142 0.09 -16.94 0.36
CA ARG A 142 -1.22 -16.49 0.86
C ARG A 142 -2.30 -17.54 0.64
N ILE A 143 -2.30 -18.23 -0.49
CA ILE A 143 -3.21 -19.35 -0.77
C ILE A 143 -2.96 -20.50 0.21
N TRP A 144 -1.70 -20.84 0.47
CA TRP A 144 -1.33 -21.87 1.45
C TRP A 144 -1.72 -21.53 2.89
N ARG A 145 -1.70 -20.25 3.26
CA ARG A 145 -2.25 -19.80 4.55
C ARG A 145 -3.78 -19.64 4.52
N GLY A 146 -4.41 -19.90 3.37
CA GLY A 146 -5.82 -19.69 3.11
C GLY A 146 -6.31 -18.25 3.31
N GLU A 147 -5.42 -17.28 3.18
CA GLU A 147 -5.75 -15.85 3.17
C GLU A 147 -6.42 -15.41 1.85
N VAL A 148 -6.37 -16.24 0.82
CA VAL A 148 -6.96 -16.00 -0.50
C VAL A 148 -7.74 -17.24 -0.91
N GLN A 149 -9.06 -17.10 -0.98
CA GLN A 149 -9.92 -18.08 -1.64
C GLN A 149 -9.80 -17.89 -3.15
N VAL A 150 -9.43 -18.94 -3.86
CA VAL A 150 -9.44 -18.93 -5.33
C VAL A 150 -10.89 -19.14 -5.76
N ALA A 151 -11.54 -18.07 -6.20
CA ALA A 151 -12.89 -18.13 -6.77
C ALA A 151 -12.85 -19.11 -7.96
N GLY A 152 -13.50 -20.26 -7.81
CA GLY A 152 -13.48 -21.35 -8.80
C GLY A 152 -13.21 -22.73 -8.19
N THR A 153 -12.55 -22.81 -7.02
CA THR A 153 -12.47 -24.07 -6.26
C THR A 153 -13.55 -24.12 -5.18
N ALA A 154 -14.80 -23.78 -5.55
CA ALA A 154 -15.95 -24.30 -4.84
C ALA A 154 -16.08 -25.78 -5.24
N VAL A 155 -15.14 -26.61 -4.77
CA VAL A 155 -15.22 -28.06 -4.91
C VAL A 155 -16.35 -28.50 -4.00
N GLY A 156 -17.53 -28.57 -4.61
CA GLY A 156 -18.68 -29.32 -4.15
C GLY A 156 -19.05 -29.15 -2.68
N ALA A 157 -19.77 -28.06 -2.38
CA ALA A 157 -21.04 -28.25 -1.69
C ALA A 157 -22.05 -28.82 -2.70
N VAL A 158 -21.73 -29.96 -3.34
CA VAL A 158 -22.72 -30.80 -3.96
C VAL A 158 -23.44 -31.40 -2.77
N GLY A 159 -24.59 -30.84 -2.45
CA GLY A 159 -25.46 -31.40 -1.44
C GLY A 159 -25.65 -32.88 -1.75
N THR A 160 -25.20 -33.72 -0.83
CA THR A 160 -25.68 -35.09 -0.59
C THR A 160 -27.13 -35.01 -0.08
N GLY A 161 -27.98 -34.30 -0.82
CA GLY A 161 -29.41 -34.15 -0.56
C GLY A 161 -30.18 -34.71 -1.74
N GLY A 162 -30.57 -35.98 -1.63
CA GLY A 162 -31.71 -36.51 -2.39
C GLY A 162 -31.42 -37.39 -3.59
N PHE A 163 -30.81 -38.55 -3.38
CA PHE A 163 -31.25 -39.74 -4.12
C PHE A 163 -32.62 -40.15 -3.55
N GLY A 164 -33.66 -39.50 -4.06
CA GLY A 164 -35.02 -39.67 -3.56
C GLY A 164 -36.05 -38.93 -4.40
N GLN A 165 -35.99 -39.01 -5.73
CA GLN A 165 -37.18 -38.77 -6.55
C GLN A 165 -37.13 -39.62 -7.81
N ALA A 166 -37.52 -40.88 -7.62
CA ALA A 166 -38.05 -41.71 -8.68
C ALA A 166 -39.44 -41.20 -9.07
N GLY A 167 -39.73 -41.19 -10.38
CA GLY A 167 -41.10 -41.17 -10.91
C GLY A 167 -41.63 -39.79 -11.28
N GLY A 168 -41.49 -39.41 -12.55
CA GLY A 168 -42.10 -38.20 -13.10
C GLY A 168 -41.93 -38.10 -14.62
N ILE A 169 -42.40 -39.12 -15.34
CA ILE A 169 -42.64 -39.03 -16.78
C ILE A 169 -43.80 -38.07 -16.99
N GLY A 170 -43.61 -36.99 -17.75
CA GLY A 170 -44.74 -36.16 -18.17
C GLY A 170 -44.38 -34.86 -18.84
N GLY A 171 -44.60 -34.80 -20.16
CA GLY A 171 -45.18 -33.60 -20.78
C GLY A 171 -44.20 -32.63 -21.44
N ALA A 172 -43.91 -32.91 -22.71
CA ALA A 172 -43.66 -31.85 -23.68
C ALA A 172 -44.93 -31.00 -23.84
N ALA A 173 -44.81 -29.68 -23.70
CA ALA A 173 -45.78 -28.74 -24.26
C ALA A 173 -45.07 -27.41 -24.57
N THR A 174 -44.95 -27.17 -25.88
CA THR A 174 -44.75 -25.89 -26.56
C THR A 174 -45.84 -24.87 -26.16
N GLY A 175 -45.49 -23.59 -25.98
CA GLY A 175 -46.49 -22.52 -25.92
C GLY A 175 -45.98 -21.14 -25.49
N SER A 176 -46.04 -20.21 -26.43
CA SER A 176 -45.68 -18.77 -26.40
C SER A 176 -46.43 -17.89 -25.36
N PRO A 177 -46.11 -16.57 -25.27
CA PRO A 177 -46.29 -15.73 -24.09
C PRO A 177 -47.55 -14.84 -24.09
N ALA A 178 -47.65 -14.04 -23.00
CA ALA A 178 -48.45 -12.84 -22.78
C ALA A 178 -49.76 -13.01 -21.99
N ALA A 179 -49.84 -12.34 -20.83
CA ALA A 179 -50.82 -11.27 -20.56
C ALA A 179 -50.78 -10.88 -19.08
N ALA A 180 -51.01 -9.58 -18.87
CA ALA A 180 -51.07 -8.92 -17.58
C ALA A 180 -52.37 -9.19 -16.82
N GLY A 181 -52.29 -9.04 -15.50
CA GLY A 181 -53.38 -8.51 -14.68
C GLY A 181 -54.29 -9.52 -13.98
N PHE A 182 -54.67 -9.12 -12.76
CA PHE A 182 -55.98 -9.34 -12.15
C PHE A 182 -56.04 -10.31 -10.93
N VAL A 183 -56.12 -9.66 -9.75
CA VAL A 183 -57.06 -9.86 -8.62
C VAL A 183 -57.08 -11.17 -7.83
N ASP A 184 -56.63 -11.03 -6.58
CA ASP A 184 -57.33 -11.30 -5.31
C ASP A 184 -58.42 -12.39 -5.26
N THR A 185 -58.23 -13.41 -4.42
CA THR A 185 -59.28 -13.88 -3.50
C THR A 185 -58.70 -14.86 -2.48
N GLY A 186 -59.07 -14.63 -1.22
CA GLY A 186 -58.77 -15.52 -0.10
C GLY A 186 -59.42 -16.90 -0.23
N GLY A 187 -58.70 -17.91 0.22
CA GLY A 187 -59.18 -19.27 0.41
C GLY A 187 -58.80 -19.77 1.79
N ILE A 188 -59.82 -19.98 2.62
CA ILE A 188 -59.76 -20.55 3.96
C ILE A 188 -59.63 -22.08 3.84
N ALA A 189 -58.72 -22.64 4.65
CA ALA A 189 -58.68 -24.00 5.21
C ALA A 189 -58.74 -25.23 4.27
N ALA A 190 -57.67 -26.04 4.32
CA ALA A 190 -57.80 -27.49 4.49
C ALA A 190 -56.52 -28.02 5.12
N GLY A 191 -56.65 -28.53 6.36
CA GLY A 191 -55.57 -29.14 7.11
C GLY A 191 -55.12 -30.45 6.48
N GLY A 192 -53.82 -30.52 6.16
CA GLY A 192 -53.08 -31.76 6.00
C GLY A 192 -51.99 -31.78 7.06
N ALA A 193 -52.23 -32.46 8.17
CA ALA A 193 -51.22 -32.75 9.18
C ALA A 193 -50.23 -33.77 8.60
N ALA A 194 -49.27 -33.29 7.82
CA ALA A 194 -48.08 -34.06 7.49
C ALA A 194 -47.20 -34.11 8.76
N ILE A 195 -47.07 -35.31 9.32
CA ILE A 195 -46.04 -35.64 10.32
C ILE A 195 -44.69 -35.60 9.59
N GLY A 196 -44.18 -34.38 9.41
CA GLY A 196 -42.83 -34.11 8.93
C GLY A 196 -41.86 -34.41 10.07
N GLY A 197 -41.07 -35.48 9.92
CA GLY A 197 -39.93 -35.74 10.80
C GLY A 197 -38.99 -34.53 10.86
N PRO A 198 -38.15 -34.42 11.90
CA PRO A 198 -37.27 -33.28 12.09
C PRO A 198 -36.34 -33.14 10.88
N SER A 199 -36.73 -32.29 9.94
CA SER A 199 -35.86 -31.78 8.91
C SER A 199 -34.72 -31.11 9.65
N ALA A 200 -33.57 -31.76 9.64
CA ALA A 200 -32.32 -31.21 10.16
C ALA A 200 -32.18 -29.83 9.51
N ALA A 201 -32.44 -28.80 10.30
CA ALA A 201 -32.28 -27.41 9.91
C ALA A 201 -30.82 -27.26 9.54
N GLY A 202 -30.54 -27.42 8.25
CA GLY A 202 -29.23 -27.19 7.68
C GLY A 202 -28.92 -25.74 7.97
N PHE A 203 -28.03 -25.51 8.92
CA PHE A 203 -27.39 -24.23 9.13
C PHE A 203 -26.58 -23.93 7.87
N ALA A 204 -27.26 -23.44 6.82
CA ALA A 204 -26.61 -22.76 5.73
C ALA A 204 -25.85 -21.61 6.39
N PRO A 205 -24.51 -21.61 6.36
CA PRO A 205 -23.77 -20.51 6.94
C PRO A 205 -24.23 -19.26 6.22
N ALA A 206 -24.91 -18.36 6.94
CA ALA A 206 -25.33 -17.08 6.43
C ALA A 206 -24.07 -16.48 5.78
N ALA A 207 -24.10 -16.35 4.45
CA ALA A 207 -23.01 -15.74 3.73
C ALA A 207 -22.92 -14.33 4.31
N THR A 208 -21.95 -14.11 5.21
CA THR A 208 -21.65 -12.77 5.71
C THR A 208 -21.23 -12.00 4.50
N GLU A 209 -22.19 -11.28 3.91
CA GLU A 209 -21.96 -10.34 2.84
C GLU A 209 -20.92 -9.36 3.39
N GLY A 210 -19.68 -9.52 2.94
CA GLY A 210 -18.62 -8.60 3.29
C GLY A 210 -19.05 -7.19 2.91
N PRO A 211 -18.56 -6.15 3.60
CA PRO A 211 -18.98 -4.77 3.39
C PRO A 211 -18.91 -4.42 1.91
N GLN A 212 -20.08 -4.31 1.28
CA GLN A 212 -20.19 -4.12 -0.15
C GLN A 212 -19.74 -2.69 -0.46
N ARG A 213 -18.81 -2.56 -1.40
CA ARG A 213 -18.37 -1.24 -1.86
C ARG A 213 -19.60 -0.53 -2.44
N PRO A 214 -19.89 0.73 -2.05
CA PRO A 214 -21.03 1.44 -2.59
C PRO A 214 -20.89 1.59 -4.11
N GLU A 215 -22.00 1.38 -4.83
CA GLU A 215 -22.02 1.42 -6.30
C GLU A 215 -21.60 2.80 -6.84
N ARG A 216 -21.96 3.86 -6.12
CA ARG A 216 -21.59 5.24 -6.45
C ARG A 216 -20.44 5.71 -5.57
N ARG A 217 -19.47 6.40 -6.19
CA ARG A 217 -18.34 7.01 -5.49
C ARG A 217 -18.85 8.07 -4.51
N PRO A 218 -18.54 7.97 -3.20
CA PRO A 218 -18.89 9.00 -2.24
C PRO A 218 -18.20 10.34 -2.55
N ARG A 219 -18.88 11.47 -2.36
CA ARG A 219 -18.32 12.82 -2.55
C ARG A 219 -17.04 13.05 -1.72
N ALA A 220 -16.97 12.47 -0.51
CA ALA A 220 -15.80 12.53 0.35
C ALA A 220 -14.51 11.99 -0.32
N VAL A 221 -14.63 10.99 -1.21
CA VAL A 221 -13.49 10.44 -1.96
C VAL A 221 -12.98 11.44 -2.99
N ALA A 222 -13.88 12.13 -3.67
CA ALA A 222 -13.51 13.16 -4.64
C ALA A 222 -12.82 14.34 -3.94
N LEU A 223 -13.36 14.77 -2.79
CA LEU A 223 -12.74 15.82 -1.97
C LEU A 223 -11.37 15.41 -1.44
N ALA A 224 -11.23 14.18 -0.92
CA ALA A 224 -9.94 13.67 -0.44
C ALA A 224 -8.90 13.61 -1.57
N ALA A 225 -9.30 13.11 -2.75
CA ALA A 225 -8.41 13.06 -3.90
C ALA A 225 -8.04 14.47 -4.39
N ALA A 226 -8.99 15.41 -4.41
CA ALA A 226 -8.73 16.80 -4.78
C ALA A 226 -7.76 17.48 -3.80
N ALA A 227 -7.92 17.26 -2.49
CA ALA A 227 -7.00 17.77 -1.47
C ALA A 227 -5.58 17.22 -1.67
N ILE A 228 -5.45 15.91 -1.94
CA ILE A 228 -4.15 15.28 -2.23
C ILE A 228 -3.52 15.84 -3.50
N VAL A 229 -4.29 16.00 -4.58
CA VAL A 229 -3.79 16.57 -5.85
C VAL A 229 -3.37 18.02 -5.67
N LEU A 230 -4.17 18.83 -4.96
CA LEU A 230 -3.82 20.23 -4.67
C LEU A 230 -2.56 20.31 -3.82
N LEU A 231 -2.41 19.43 -2.83
CA LEU A 231 -1.20 19.36 -2.00
C LEU A 231 0.02 18.98 -2.86
N GLY A 232 -0.15 18.03 -3.78
CA GLY A 232 0.89 17.68 -4.77
C GLY A 232 1.25 18.83 -5.70
N ALA A 233 0.26 19.56 -6.22
CA ALA A 233 0.47 20.73 -7.09
C ALA A 233 1.20 21.86 -6.35
N LEU A 234 0.84 22.12 -5.09
CA LEU A 234 1.56 23.06 -4.23
C LEU A 234 3.00 22.60 -3.96
N GLY A 235 3.23 21.29 -3.77
CA GLY A 235 4.56 20.71 -3.69
C GLY A 235 5.37 20.97 -4.97
N ALA A 236 4.85 20.61 -6.14
CA ALA A 236 5.50 20.88 -7.42
C ALA A 236 5.80 22.37 -7.65
N TRP A 237 4.87 23.25 -7.27
CA TRP A 237 5.08 24.71 -7.33
C TRP A 237 6.20 25.16 -6.38
N GLY A 238 6.30 24.58 -5.19
CA GLY A 238 7.40 24.86 -4.26
C GLY A 238 8.75 24.42 -4.80
N VAL A 239 8.82 23.20 -5.34
CA VAL A 239 10.02 22.69 -6.03
C VAL A 239 10.41 23.64 -7.16
N PHE A 240 9.46 24.05 -8.00
CA PHE A 240 9.73 25.00 -9.09
C PHE A 240 10.30 26.33 -8.58
N ASN A 241 9.71 26.92 -7.53
CA ASN A 241 10.21 28.19 -6.98
C ASN A 241 11.57 28.05 -6.30
N LEU A 242 11.89 26.90 -5.71
CA LEU A 242 13.21 26.64 -5.13
C LEU A 242 14.27 26.42 -6.20
N LEU A 243 13.91 25.78 -7.32
CA LEU A 243 14.84 25.51 -8.42
C LEU A 243 15.03 26.71 -9.35
N ARG A 244 14.00 27.54 -9.55
CA ARG A 244 14.03 28.70 -10.45
C ARG A 244 15.22 29.66 -10.23
N PRO A 245 15.59 30.03 -8.99
CA PRO A 245 16.69 30.97 -8.75
C PRO A 245 18.07 30.31 -8.71
N ILE A 246 18.19 28.97 -8.79
CA ILE A 246 19.48 28.26 -8.76
C ILE A 246 20.49 28.75 -9.81
N PRO A 247 20.12 29.05 -11.07
CA PRO A 247 21.07 29.56 -12.06
C PRO A 247 21.71 30.89 -11.65
N ASP A 248 20.98 31.71 -10.88
CA ASP A 248 21.42 33.03 -10.43
C ASP A 248 21.99 33.00 -8.99
N LEU A 249 21.72 31.93 -8.22
CA LEU A 249 22.11 31.79 -6.81
C LEU A 249 23.63 31.69 -6.63
N ALA A 250 24.34 31.03 -7.55
CA ALA A 250 25.80 30.94 -7.49
C ALA A 250 26.46 32.33 -7.62
N ALA A 251 25.84 33.24 -8.40
CA ALA A 251 26.29 34.62 -8.52
C ALA A 251 25.82 35.49 -7.33
N HIS A 252 24.67 35.20 -6.73
CA HIS A 252 24.09 35.98 -5.64
C HIS A 252 24.65 35.62 -4.26
N GLU A 253 24.91 34.33 -3.97
CA GLU A 253 25.59 33.89 -2.73
C GLU A 253 27.02 34.43 -2.63
N ALA A 254 27.73 34.50 -3.75
CA ALA A 254 29.07 35.07 -3.82
C ALA A 254 29.09 36.61 -3.60
N ALA A 255 28.01 37.32 -3.98
CA ALA A 255 27.99 38.78 -4.00
C ALA A 255 27.39 39.46 -2.75
N VAL A 256 26.45 38.83 -2.04
CA VAL A 256 25.59 39.56 -1.07
C VAL A 256 25.83 39.18 0.40
N LEU A 257 26.30 37.97 0.72
CA LEU A 257 25.99 37.40 2.04
C LEU A 257 27.15 37.06 2.98
N GLY A 258 28.42 37.12 2.55
CA GLY A 258 29.55 36.89 3.45
C GLY A 258 29.45 35.59 4.29
N GLY A 259 28.75 34.57 3.79
CA GLY A 259 28.54 33.29 4.47
C GLY A 259 27.26 33.13 5.32
N ARG A 260 26.32 34.08 5.35
CA ARG A 260 25.00 33.84 5.99
C ARG A 260 24.07 33.04 5.07
N PRO A 261 23.53 31.89 5.50
CA PRO A 261 22.65 31.08 4.66
C PRO A 261 21.35 31.81 4.33
N ILE A 262 20.96 31.78 3.05
CA ILE A 262 19.78 32.46 2.46
C ILE A 262 18.43 32.03 3.09
N GLY A 263 18.39 30.96 3.89
CA GLY A 263 17.13 30.29 4.29
C GLY A 263 16.57 30.60 5.67
N GLY A 264 17.22 31.43 6.51
CA GLY A 264 16.92 31.44 7.94
C GLY A 264 17.31 30.11 8.61
N ALA A 265 16.62 29.73 9.68
CA ALA A 265 16.83 28.53 10.49
C ALA A 265 16.48 27.24 9.72
N THR A 266 15.68 27.34 8.65
CA THR A 266 15.31 26.21 7.79
C THR A 266 16.09 26.22 6.48
N PRO A 267 16.96 25.24 6.23
CA PRO A 267 17.68 25.15 4.97
C PRO A 267 16.74 24.95 3.77
N PRO A 268 17.02 25.57 2.61
CA PRO A 268 16.16 25.49 1.42
C PRO A 268 15.98 24.05 0.91
N TRP A 269 16.96 23.16 1.12
CA TRP A 269 16.86 21.75 0.74
C TRP A 269 15.79 20.98 1.54
N VAL A 270 15.45 21.41 2.76
CA VAL A 270 14.37 20.80 3.57
C VAL A 270 13.03 21.02 2.89
N HIS A 271 12.79 22.25 2.41
CA HIS A 271 11.59 22.58 1.65
C HIS A 271 11.53 21.79 0.34
N LEU A 272 12.66 21.69 -0.36
CA LEU A 272 12.76 20.94 -1.61
C LEU A 272 12.40 19.46 -1.41
N LEU A 273 13.01 18.81 -0.41
CA LEU A 273 12.74 17.42 -0.07
C LEU A 273 11.28 17.20 0.34
N GLY A 274 10.76 18.06 1.22
CA GLY A 274 9.38 18.00 1.67
C GLY A 274 8.42 18.08 0.49
N ASP A 275 8.61 19.07 -0.38
CA ASP A 275 7.74 19.35 -1.51
C ASP A 275 7.80 18.28 -2.61
N LEU A 276 8.99 17.76 -2.90
CA LEU A 276 9.19 16.70 -3.88
C LEU A 276 8.58 15.38 -3.39
N THR A 277 8.73 15.09 -2.09
CA THR A 277 8.11 13.93 -1.46
C THR A 277 6.58 14.04 -1.51
N VAL A 278 6.02 15.17 -1.10
CA VAL A 278 4.56 15.42 -1.14
C VAL A 278 4.02 15.29 -2.57
N PHE A 279 4.71 15.84 -3.56
CA PHE A 279 4.35 15.73 -4.97
C PHE A 279 4.32 14.27 -5.46
N ALA A 280 5.41 13.52 -5.24
CA ALA A 280 5.51 12.12 -5.66
C ALA A 280 4.39 11.27 -5.03
N CYS A 281 4.08 11.54 -3.76
CA CYS A 281 3.07 10.82 -3.02
C CYS A 281 1.66 11.13 -3.49
N ALA A 282 1.37 12.41 -3.80
CA ALA A 282 0.11 12.80 -4.40
C ALA A 282 -0.12 12.12 -5.76
N ALA A 283 0.93 12.05 -6.60
CA ALA A 283 0.88 11.40 -7.91
C ALA A 283 0.52 9.90 -7.83
N VAL A 284 0.88 9.21 -6.74
CA VAL A 284 0.57 7.79 -6.53
C VAL A 284 -0.75 7.57 -5.77
N ALA A 285 -0.97 8.32 -4.69
CA ALA A 285 -2.10 8.12 -3.79
C ALA A 285 -3.44 8.49 -4.46
N ALA A 286 -3.50 9.61 -5.20
CA ALA A 286 -4.75 10.07 -5.80
C ALA A 286 -5.34 9.07 -6.83
N PRO A 287 -4.57 8.52 -7.81
CA PRO A 287 -5.10 7.51 -8.73
C PRO A 287 -5.55 6.22 -8.04
N LEU A 288 -4.82 5.78 -7.00
CA LEU A 288 -5.19 4.59 -6.23
C LEU A 288 -6.48 4.79 -5.43
N LEU A 289 -6.66 5.98 -4.86
CA LEU A 289 -7.87 6.36 -4.13
C LEU A 289 -9.09 6.40 -5.07
N PHE A 290 -8.94 6.98 -6.26
CA PHE A 290 -10.00 6.97 -7.28
C PHE A 290 -10.39 5.55 -7.72
N LYS A 291 -9.42 4.63 -7.83
CA LYS A 291 -9.67 3.22 -8.13
C LYS A 291 -10.33 2.46 -6.98
N GLY A 292 -10.46 3.05 -5.79
CA GLY A 292 -11.03 2.40 -4.59
C GLY A 292 -10.11 1.34 -3.99
N ARG A 293 -8.80 1.43 -4.25
CA ARG A 293 -7.83 0.49 -3.67
C ARG A 293 -7.53 0.89 -2.23
N PHE A 294 -7.65 -0.05 -1.31
CA PHE A 294 -7.26 0.12 0.11
C PHE A 294 -5.86 0.72 0.29
N GLY A 295 -4.90 0.27 -0.53
CA GLY A 295 -3.53 0.80 -0.51
C GLY A 295 -3.46 2.31 -0.78
N GLY A 296 -4.33 2.86 -1.64
CA GLY A 296 -4.36 4.30 -1.92
C GLY A 296 -4.74 5.13 -0.70
N ARG A 297 -5.70 4.64 0.12
CA ARG A 297 -6.07 5.29 1.38
C ARG A 297 -4.94 5.25 2.39
N VAL A 298 -4.36 4.06 2.63
CA VAL A 298 -3.29 3.89 3.62
C VAL A 298 -2.08 4.75 3.25
N LEU A 299 -1.66 4.70 1.99
CA LEU A 299 -0.57 5.51 1.46
C LEU A 299 -0.89 7.00 1.65
N GLY A 300 -2.09 7.45 1.25
CA GLY A 300 -2.52 8.83 1.46
C GLY A 300 -2.47 9.28 2.92
N ILE A 301 -2.88 8.42 3.87
CA ILE A 301 -2.87 8.75 5.31
C ILE A 301 -1.45 8.95 5.81
N VAL A 302 -0.57 7.99 5.52
CA VAL A 302 0.85 8.05 5.94
C VAL A 302 1.50 9.32 5.42
N TRP A 303 1.26 9.66 4.16
CA TRP A 303 1.87 10.84 3.55
C TRP A 303 1.24 12.15 3.97
N ALA A 304 -0.08 12.22 4.16
CA ALA A 304 -0.71 13.41 4.69
C ALA A 304 -0.20 13.71 6.11
N ALA A 305 0.00 12.67 6.93
CA ALA A 305 0.59 12.81 8.26
C ALA A 305 2.06 13.28 8.20
N LEU A 306 2.87 12.69 7.32
CA LEU A 306 4.26 13.10 7.15
C LEU A 306 4.37 14.54 6.61
N ALA A 307 3.58 14.88 5.60
CA ALA A 307 3.51 16.23 5.03
C ALA A 307 3.13 17.25 6.11
N LEU A 308 2.13 16.93 6.93
CA LEU A 308 1.74 17.75 8.07
C LEU A 308 2.91 17.97 9.03
N ALA A 309 3.62 16.91 9.42
CA ALA A 309 4.78 17.01 10.31
C ALA A 309 5.92 17.87 9.71
N VAL A 310 6.20 17.71 8.42
CA VAL A 310 7.21 18.51 7.70
C VAL A 310 6.81 19.99 7.69
N TYR A 311 5.58 20.31 7.30
CA TYR A 311 5.15 21.71 7.20
C TYR A 311 4.97 22.38 8.57
N LEU A 312 4.65 21.63 9.63
CA LEU A 312 4.70 22.14 11.00
C LEU A 312 6.13 22.42 11.46
N THR A 313 7.09 21.56 11.09
CA THR A 313 8.52 21.80 11.37
C THR A 313 9.02 23.06 10.66
N VAL A 314 8.65 23.23 9.38
CA VAL A 314 8.97 24.43 8.62
C VAL A 314 8.36 25.67 9.27
N LEU A 315 7.08 25.61 9.65
CA LEU A 315 6.40 26.72 10.32
C LEU A 315 7.08 27.11 11.64
N ALA A 316 7.52 26.12 12.41
CA ALA A 316 8.27 26.36 13.64
C ALA A 316 9.63 27.03 13.35
N GLY A 317 10.33 26.60 12.30
CA GLY A 317 11.56 27.25 11.83
C GLY A 317 11.34 28.71 11.46
N THR A 318 10.31 29.01 10.67
CA THR A 318 9.92 30.38 10.31
C THR A 318 9.58 31.22 11.55
N ALA A 319 8.96 30.61 12.57
CA ALA A 319 8.68 31.28 13.84
C ALA A 319 9.96 31.60 14.65
N VAL A 320 10.93 30.69 14.66
CA VAL A 320 12.25 30.94 15.27
C VAL A 320 12.98 32.06 14.55
N ASP A 321 12.93 32.09 13.21
CA ASP A 321 13.53 33.15 12.41
C ASP A 321 12.92 34.52 12.69
N HIS A 322 11.59 34.57 12.77
CA HIS A 322 10.89 35.80 13.11
C HIS A 322 11.24 36.29 14.53
N ALA A 323 11.26 35.38 15.52
CA ALA A 323 11.65 35.71 16.88
C ALA A 323 13.12 36.13 17.00
N GLY A 324 13.99 35.60 16.14
CA GLY A 324 15.41 35.94 16.07
C GLY A 324 15.72 37.24 15.31
N GLY A 325 14.70 37.98 14.88
CA GLY A 325 14.85 39.24 14.13
C GLY A 325 15.31 39.04 12.69
N PHE A 326 15.26 37.81 12.15
CA PHE A 326 15.62 37.55 10.76
C PHE A 326 14.71 38.29 9.77
N TYR A 327 13.54 38.74 10.20
CA TYR A 327 12.61 39.51 9.37
C TYR A 327 12.46 40.99 9.79
N ASP A 328 13.35 41.51 10.64
CA ASP A 328 13.32 42.90 11.13
C ASP A 328 13.84 43.91 10.09
N PHE A 329 13.45 43.75 8.83
CA PHE A 329 13.80 44.67 7.76
C PHE A 329 12.69 45.70 7.56
N THR A 330 13.06 46.97 7.40
CA THR A 330 12.11 48.02 7.01
C THR A 330 11.60 47.77 5.60
N VAL A 331 10.32 47.39 5.47
CA VAL A 331 9.67 47.17 4.19
C VAL A 331 9.28 48.53 3.59
N PRO A 332 9.70 48.84 2.35
CA PRO A 332 9.30 50.08 1.69
C PRO A 332 7.77 50.20 1.59
N PRO A 333 7.21 51.42 1.68
CA PRO A 333 5.77 51.64 1.53
C PRO A 333 5.25 51.05 0.21
N GLY A 334 4.13 50.31 0.28
CA GLY A 334 3.50 49.68 -0.89
C GLY A 334 4.04 48.28 -1.25
N GLN A 335 5.04 47.76 -0.54
CA GLN A 335 5.49 46.37 -0.71
C GLN A 335 4.83 45.42 0.31
N VAL A 336 4.59 44.18 -0.11
CA VAL A 336 4.08 43.13 0.78
C VAL A 336 5.18 42.72 1.76
N HIS A 337 4.88 42.74 3.05
CA HIS A 337 5.83 42.33 4.07
C HIS A 337 6.24 40.86 3.86
N PRO A 338 7.54 40.52 3.77
CA PRO A 338 8.01 39.17 3.41
C PRO A 338 7.62 38.09 4.43
N VAL A 339 7.34 38.49 5.67
CA VAL A 339 6.78 37.62 6.72
C VAL A 339 5.44 37.02 6.30
N ALA A 340 4.56 37.80 5.67
CA ALA A 340 3.23 37.32 5.32
C ALA A 340 3.26 36.07 4.41
N PRO A 341 3.98 36.06 3.26
CA PRO A 341 4.11 34.85 2.44
C PRO A 341 4.94 33.75 3.15
N ALA A 342 5.95 34.11 3.96
CA ALA A 342 6.75 33.14 4.70
C ALA A 342 5.91 32.29 5.68
N TYR A 343 4.89 32.88 6.31
CA TYR A 343 3.95 32.15 7.17
C TYR A 343 2.76 31.56 6.39
N ALA A 344 2.18 32.31 5.46
CA ALA A 344 0.97 31.89 4.74
C ALA A 344 1.18 30.57 3.98
N TRP A 345 2.38 30.39 3.43
CA TRP A 345 2.72 29.22 2.63
C TRP A 345 2.78 27.90 3.42
N PRO A 346 3.61 27.76 4.48
CA PRO A 346 3.62 26.57 5.31
C PRO A 346 2.30 26.36 6.07
N VAL A 347 1.62 27.43 6.52
CA VAL A 347 0.30 27.31 7.16
C VAL A 347 -0.73 26.72 6.19
N GLY A 348 -0.80 27.26 4.96
CA GLY A 348 -1.75 26.77 3.94
C GLY A 348 -1.52 25.30 3.59
N ARG A 349 -0.25 24.89 3.47
CA ARG A 349 0.11 23.49 3.19
C ARG A 349 -0.14 22.55 4.38
N ALA A 350 0.17 22.98 5.60
CA ALA A 350 -0.16 22.23 6.82
C ALA A 350 -1.68 22.05 6.96
N ALA A 351 -2.46 23.12 6.77
CA ALA A 351 -3.92 23.06 6.81
C ALA A 351 -4.48 22.10 5.73
N LEU A 352 -3.92 22.13 4.52
CA LEU A 352 -4.33 21.23 3.44
C LEU A 352 -3.94 19.77 3.70
N ALA A 353 -2.76 19.52 4.27
CA ALA A 353 -2.33 18.19 4.68
C ALA A 353 -3.22 17.63 5.80
N LEU A 354 -3.57 18.45 6.79
CA LEU A 354 -4.52 18.10 7.84
C LEU A 354 -5.91 17.80 7.26
N LEU A 355 -6.41 18.63 6.34
CA LEU A 355 -7.68 18.40 5.65
C LEU A 355 -7.67 17.07 4.90
N ALA A 356 -6.62 16.78 4.13
CA ALA A 356 -6.47 15.51 3.43
C ALA A 356 -6.49 14.32 4.40
N LEU A 357 -5.77 14.44 5.53
CA LEU A 357 -5.74 13.42 6.57
C LEU A 357 -7.13 13.15 7.17
N VAL A 358 -7.86 14.21 7.54
CA VAL A 358 -9.22 14.11 8.09
C VAL A 358 -10.17 13.46 7.08
N LEU A 359 -10.13 13.88 5.82
CA LEU A 359 -10.98 13.32 4.76
C LEU A 359 -10.68 11.83 4.51
N LEU A 360 -9.40 11.45 4.48
CA LEU A 360 -8.96 10.06 4.30
C LEU A 360 -9.36 9.15 5.46
N LEU A 361 -9.41 9.69 6.68
CA LEU A 361 -9.89 8.98 7.86
C LEU A 361 -11.42 8.89 7.92
N GLY A 362 -12.14 9.70 7.14
CA GLY A 362 -13.59 9.77 7.12
C GLY A 362 -14.28 8.47 6.66
N PRO A 363 -15.50 8.19 7.16
CA PRO A 363 -16.22 6.95 6.88
C PRO A 363 -16.53 6.75 5.39
N GLY A 364 -16.79 7.83 4.63
CA GLY A 364 -17.04 7.75 3.18
C GLY A 364 -15.84 7.22 2.39
N VAL A 365 -14.62 7.64 2.74
CA VAL A 365 -13.40 7.10 2.12
C VAL A 365 -13.14 5.67 2.58
N ARG A 366 -13.44 5.36 3.85
CA ARG A 366 -13.31 4.00 4.38
C ARG A 366 -14.22 2.99 3.67
N ALA A 367 -15.49 3.35 3.46
CA ALA A 367 -16.46 2.52 2.75
C ALA A 367 -16.11 2.32 1.27
N TRP A 368 -15.52 3.33 0.61
CA TRP A 368 -15.06 3.23 -0.77
C TRP A 368 -13.81 2.35 -0.95
N THR A 369 -13.00 2.26 0.10
CA THR A 369 -11.76 1.49 0.12
C THR A 369 -11.85 0.40 1.19
N PRO A 370 -12.81 -0.53 1.09
CA PRO A 370 -13.01 -1.53 2.13
C PRO A 370 -11.73 -2.33 2.31
N ARG A 371 -11.34 -2.55 3.57
CA ARG A 371 -10.29 -3.52 3.89
C ARG A 371 -10.85 -4.84 3.38
N ARG A 372 -10.17 -5.52 2.44
CA ARG A 372 -10.52 -6.90 2.11
C ARG A 372 -10.55 -7.64 3.45
N GLN A 373 -11.74 -7.99 3.91
CA GLN A 373 -11.87 -8.88 5.06
C GLN A 373 -11.10 -10.14 4.63
N ALA A 374 -10.20 -10.61 5.49
CA ALA A 374 -9.69 -11.96 5.32
C ALA A 374 -10.95 -12.82 5.42
N GLY A 375 -11.43 -13.33 4.27
CA GLY A 375 -12.63 -14.15 4.25
C GLY A 375 -12.45 -15.29 5.26
N PRO A 376 -13.52 -15.73 5.95
CA PRO A 376 -13.41 -16.84 6.88
C PRO A 376 -12.69 -17.97 6.15
N LEU A 377 -11.63 -18.49 6.77
CA LEU A 377 -10.94 -19.66 6.29
C LEU A 377 -11.93 -20.82 6.40
N VAL A 378 -12.73 -21.03 5.35
CA VAL A 378 -13.57 -22.22 5.24
C VAL A 378 -12.62 -23.36 4.91
N VAL A 379 -12.10 -23.99 5.97
CA VAL A 379 -11.47 -25.30 5.83
C VAL A 379 -12.62 -26.24 5.52
N VAL A 380 -12.81 -26.52 4.22
CA VAL A 380 -13.66 -27.63 3.80
C VAL A 380 -12.93 -28.88 4.24
N VAL A 381 -13.23 -29.33 5.45
CA VAL A 381 -12.99 -30.72 5.81
C VAL A 381 -13.94 -31.49 4.91
N GLN A 382 -13.42 -32.05 3.81
CA GLN A 382 -14.12 -33.12 3.11
C GLN A 382 -14.27 -34.23 4.14
N ALA A 383 -15.41 -34.26 4.83
CA ALA A 383 -15.81 -35.44 5.55
C ALA A 383 -15.76 -36.58 4.52
N PRO A 384 -15.11 -37.71 4.82
CA PRO A 384 -15.12 -38.86 3.93
C PRO A 384 -16.59 -39.12 3.61
N GLY A 385 -16.98 -38.87 2.35
CA GLY A 385 -18.33 -39.12 1.91
C GLY A 385 -18.68 -40.57 2.23
N PRO A 386 -19.94 -40.88 2.60
CA PRO A 386 -20.34 -42.26 2.78
C PRO A 386 -19.97 -43.00 1.51
N SER A 387 -19.07 -43.97 1.65
CA SER A 387 -18.67 -44.90 0.61
C SER A 387 -19.95 -45.42 -0.05
N GLY A 388 -20.26 -44.90 -1.24
CA GLY A 388 -21.41 -45.37 -2.00
C GLY A 388 -21.24 -46.88 -2.25
N PRO A 389 -22.35 -47.63 -2.33
CA PRO A 389 -22.30 -49.07 -2.56
C PRO A 389 -21.57 -49.35 -3.87
N GLY A 390 -20.42 -50.02 -3.74
CA GLY A 390 -19.64 -50.71 -4.77
C GLY A 390 -19.81 -50.25 -6.22
N GLN A 391 -19.01 -49.27 -6.66
CA GLN A 391 -18.55 -49.31 -8.04
C GLN A 391 -17.59 -50.50 -8.17
N GLN A 392 -18.15 -51.61 -8.62
CA GLN A 392 -17.47 -52.83 -8.97
C GLN A 392 -16.38 -52.50 -10.01
N PRO A 393 -15.10 -52.80 -9.75
CA PRO A 393 -14.02 -52.49 -10.68
C PRO A 393 -14.29 -53.19 -12.01
N ALA A 394 -14.29 -52.42 -13.11
CA ALA A 394 -14.43 -52.96 -14.45
C ALA A 394 -13.29 -53.96 -14.72
N PRO A 395 -13.58 -55.24 -14.98
CA PRO A 395 -12.55 -56.22 -15.28
C PRO A 395 -12.06 -55.98 -16.71
N GLY A 396 -10.76 -55.68 -16.90
CA GLY A 396 -10.20 -55.77 -18.26
C GLY A 396 -8.90 -55.04 -18.60
N GLN A 397 -8.40 -54.09 -17.82
CA GLN A 397 -7.16 -53.40 -18.21
C GLN A 397 -5.92 -54.05 -17.60
N ALA A 398 -5.39 -55.03 -18.34
CA ALA A 398 -4.06 -55.57 -18.13
C ALA A 398 -3.00 -54.47 -18.39
N PRO A 399 -2.02 -54.29 -17.48
CA PRO A 399 -0.94 -53.33 -17.68
C PRO A 399 -0.01 -53.76 -18.83
N PRO A 400 0.47 -52.82 -19.68
CA PRO A 400 1.42 -53.15 -20.75
C PRO A 400 2.77 -53.61 -20.17
N PRO A 401 3.44 -54.58 -20.80
CA PRO A 401 4.73 -55.08 -20.35
C PRO A 401 5.80 -53.99 -20.47
N PHE A 402 6.55 -53.80 -19.39
CA PHE A 402 7.73 -52.95 -19.35
C PHE A 402 8.80 -53.50 -20.30
N GLY A 403 9.12 -52.75 -21.34
CA GLY A 403 10.26 -53.01 -22.21
C GLY A 403 11.57 -52.67 -21.50
N GLN A 404 12.49 -53.64 -21.49
CA GLN A 404 13.89 -53.47 -21.14
C GLN A 404 14.62 -52.73 -22.26
N GLY A 405 15.43 -51.74 -21.89
CA GLY A 405 16.37 -51.03 -22.74
C GLY A 405 17.48 -50.44 -21.89
#